data_AF-A0ABD3NRH5-F1
#
_entry.id   AF-A0ABD3NRH5-F1
#
_cell.length_a   1.000
_cell.length_b   1.000
_cell.length_c   1.000
_cell.angle_alpha   90.00
_cell.angle_beta   90.00
_cell.angle_gamma   90.00
#
_symmetry.space_group_name_H-M   'P 1'
#
loop_
_entity.id
_entity.type
_entity.pdbx_description
1 polymer ?
#
loop_
_entity_poly.entity_id
_entity_poly.type
_entity_poly.pdbx_seq_one_letter_code
_entity_poly.pdbx_strand_id
1 'polypeptide(L)'
;MKLIHHKQSTPSNHGAVSCTPASKSTSTTSHLQSILPELNSPNIHRRQGIAGTLKNCCFSQDSTWWLLNVVHLDKALLLPLAGPEELTIDEKVGLDPDFWLAGPSKVREPDALVRLTLTEALLLLLASGRRARETLRERRMFVIIKMADMVEENEEISERMNECVQYLRRDEDGEEEGSSDRRAYERYARGMIERNGMEWGEGKALSAEEENTVENGREEDYDNID
;
A
#
# COMPACT_ATOMS: atom_id res chain seq x y z
N MET A 1 10.60 -66.07 2.02
CA MET A 1 10.19 -66.46 0.65
C MET A 1 8.88 -65.78 0.32
N LYS A 2 8.80 -65.19 -0.88
CA LYS A 2 7.88 -64.12 -1.30
C LYS A 2 6.44 -64.59 -1.58
N LEU A 3 5.46 -63.79 -1.18
CA LEU A 3 4.08 -63.84 -1.69
C LEU A 3 4.02 -63.22 -3.10
N ILE A 4 3.21 -63.87 -3.92
CA ILE A 4 2.86 -63.57 -5.31
C ILE A 4 1.81 -62.46 -5.32
N HIS A 5 1.88 -61.49 -6.24
CA HIS A 5 0.67 -61.00 -6.92
C HIS A 5 0.97 -60.49 -8.33
N HIS A 6 0.12 -60.97 -9.22
CA HIS A 6 0.08 -60.87 -10.67
C HIS A 6 -0.36 -59.46 -11.13
N LYS A 7 0.23 -58.91 -12.19
CA LYS A 7 -0.36 -57.81 -12.98
C LYS A 7 -0.11 -58.07 -14.47
N GLN A 8 -1.19 -58.12 -15.24
CA GLN A 8 -1.21 -58.05 -16.70
C GLN A 8 -1.86 -56.73 -17.16
N SER A 9 -1.47 -56.33 -18.38
CA SER A 9 -2.18 -55.43 -19.33
C SER A 9 -2.18 -53.92 -18.98
N THR A 10 -2.00 -52.94 -19.88
CA THR A 10 -1.86 -52.81 -21.35
C THR A 10 -1.45 -51.33 -21.64
N PRO A 11 -1.24 -50.85 -22.91
CA PRO A 11 -0.27 -49.81 -23.24
C PRO A 11 -0.76 -48.36 -23.10
N SER A 12 0.19 -47.44 -22.88
CA SER A 12 -0.01 -45.99 -22.77
C SER A 12 -0.17 -45.34 -24.15
N ASN A 13 -1.31 -44.70 -24.37
CA ASN A 13 -1.60 -43.88 -25.53
C ASN A 13 -0.99 -42.48 -25.36
N HIS A 14 -0.24 -42.01 -26.36
CA HIS A 14 0.38 -40.69 -26.39
C HIS A 14 -0.65 -39.62 -26.76
N GLY A 15 -1.09 -38.83 -25.77
CA GLY A 15 -1.80 -37.57 -25.97
C GLY A 15 -0.89 -36.41 -25.57
N ALA A 16 -0.36 -35.69 -26.55
CA ALA A 16 0.43 -34.48 -26.33
C ALA A 16 -0.46 -33.37 -25.76
N VAL A 17 -0.24 -33.01 -24.50
CA VAL A 17 -0.79 -31.80 -23.90
C VAL A 17 0.21 -30.67 -24.14
N SER A 18 -0.07 -29.81 -25.12
CA SER A 18 0.70 -28.59 -25.35
C SER A 18 0.38 -27.59 -24.23
N CYS A 19 1.16 -27.64 -23.16
CA CYS A 19 1.13 -26.64 -22.10
C CYS A 19 1.96 -25.43 -22.57
N THR A 20 1.29 -24.37 -23.02
CA THR A 20 1.92 -23.06 -23.20
C THR A 20 2.27 -22.50 -21.82
N PRO A 21 3.52 -22.13 -21.53
CA PRO A 21 3.85 -21.52 -20.26
C PRO A 21 3.30 -20.09 -20.26
N ALA A 22 2.26 -19.84 -19.48
CA ALA A 22 1.91 -18.50 -19.04
C ALA A 22 3.16 -17.88 -18.40
N SER A 23 3.56 -16.71 -18.89
CA SER A 23 4.72 -15.97 -18.36
C SER A 23 4.42 -15.52 -16.93
N LYS A 24 4.72 -16.37 -15.95
CA LYS A 24 4.84 -15.93 -14.57
C LYS A 24 6.08 -15.05 -14.50
N SER A 25 5.88 -13.75 -14.36
CA SER A 25 6.96 -12.85 -13.96
C SER A 25 7.51 -13.39 -12.63
N THR A 26 8.71 -13.97 -12.67
CA THR A 26 9.42 -14.41 -11.48
C THR A 26 9.89 -13.17 -10.74
N SER A 27 9.00 -12.55 -9.96
CA SER A 27 9.40 -11.55 -8.98
C SER A 27 10.29 -12.27 -7.97
N THR A 28 11.59 -11.98 -8.01
CA THR A 28 12.54 -12.52 -7.04
C THR A 28 12.28 -11.86 -5.69
N THR A 29 11.46 -12.50 -4.86
CA THR A 29 11.17 -12.04 -3.50
C THR A 29 12.44 -12.15 -2.67
N SER A 30 12.94 -11.02 -2.17
CA SER A 30 14.08 -11.01 -1.25
C SER A 30 13.75 -11.73 0.07
N HIS A 31 14.77 -12.23 0.78
CA HIS A 31 14.57 -12.82 2.10
C HIS A 31 13.87 -11.84 3.06
N LEU A 32 14.17 -10.55 2.96
CA LEU A 32 13.50 -9.52 3.76
C LEU A 32 11.99 -9.45 3.46
N GLN A 33 11.59 -9.51 2.19
CA GLN A 33 10.17 -9.55 1.82
C GLN A 33 9.47 -10.84 2.30
N SER A 34 10.20 -11.97 2.34
CA SER A 34 9.64 -13.24 2.79
C SER A 34 9.24 -13.26 4.27
N ILE A 35 9.85 -12.40 5.09
CA ILE A 35 9.59 -12.33 6.54
C ILE A 35 8.55 -11.27 6.93
N LEU A 36 8.15 -10.38 6.01
CA LEU A 36 7.16 -9.32 6.32
C LEU A 36 5.80 -9.87 6.82
N PRO A 37 5.24 -10.98 6.29
CA PRO A 37 3.98 -11.52 6.80
C PRO A 37 4.02 -11.91 8.28
N GLU A 38 5.21 -12.20 8.83
CA GLU A 38 5.39 -12.58 10.23
C GLU A 38 5.10 -11.43 11.22
N LEU A 39 4.97 -10.19 10.74
CA LEU A 39 4.43 -9.07 11.52
C LEU A 39 2.99 -9.29 11.96
N ASN A 40 2.22 -10.17 11.32
CA ASN A 40 0.87 -10.55 11.75
C ASN A 40 0.84 -11.92 12.44
N SER A 41 1.99 -12.47 12.82
CA SER A 41 2.04 -13.78 13.46
C SER A 41 1.33 -13.75 14.83
N PRO A 42 0.69 -14.86 15.25
CA PRO A 42 0.05 -14.94 16.56
C PRO A 42 1.07 -14.88 17.72
N ASN A 43 2.36 -15.13 17.44
CA ASN A 43 3.41 -15.12 18.43
C ASN A 43 4.02 -13.72 18.59
N ILE A 44 3.84 -13.13 19.76
CA ILE A 44 4.35 -11.79 20.09
C ILE A 44 5.87 -11.65 19.92
N HIS A 45 6.66 -12.67 20.29
CA HIS A 45 8.12 -12.62 20.18
C HIS A 45 8.58 -12.65 18.72
N ARG A 46 7.85 -13.34 17.83
CA ARG A 46 8.11 -13.27 16.39
C ARG A 46 7.87 -11.85 15.88
N ARG A 47 6.70 -11.26 16.20
CA ARG A 47 6.39 -9.88 15.79
C ARG A 47 7.44 -8.88 16.29
N GLN A 48 7.82 -8.96 17.56
CA GLN A 48 8.87 -8.12 18.16
C GLN A 48 10.24 -8.30 17.48
N GLY A 49 10.66 -9.54 17.25
CA GLY A 49 11.93 -9.84 16.59
C GLY A 49 11.97 -9.33 15.15
N ILE A 50 10.87 -9.48 14.41
CA ILE A 50 10.75 -8.96 13.05
C ILE A 50 10.73 -7.44 13.05
N ALA A 51 9.91 -6.79 13.89
CA ALA A 51 9.85 -5.34 13.99
C ALA A 51 11.25 -4.73 14.30
N GLY A 52 11.99 -5.31 15.24
CA GLY A 52 13.36 -4.89 15.54
C GLY A 52 14.32 -5.10 14.37
N THR A 53 14.19 -6.21 13.64
CA THR A 53 14.98 -6.47 12.42
C THR A 53 14.71 -5.42 11.35
N LEU A 54 13.44 -5.07 11.13
CA LEU A 54 13.04 -4.05 10.15
C LEU A 54 13.56 -2.66 10.54
N LYS A 55 13.41 -2.27 11.81
CA LYS A 55 13.99 -1.02 12.34
C LYS A 55 15.50 -0.97 12.09
N ASN A 56 16.20 -2.08 12.34
CA ASN A 56 17.65 -2.15 12.12
C ASN A 56 18.03 -1.96 10.64
N CYS A 57 17.23 -2.48 9.70
CA CYS A 57 17.44 -2.24 8.27
C CYS A 57 17.30 -0.76 7.89
N CYS A 58 16.43 0.00 8.57
CA CYS A 58 16.19 1.42 8.27
C CYS A 58 17.36 2.36 8.65
N PHE A 59 18.41 1.90 9.36
CA PHE A 59 19.57 2.75 9.65
C PHE A 59 20.44 3.05 8.43
N SER A 60 20.44 2.18 7.42
CA SER A 60 21.24 2.38 6.20
C SER A 60 20.51 3.30 5.23
N GLN A 61 20.89 4.58 5.20
CA GLN A 61 20.29 5.57 4.32
C GLN A 61 20.47 5.24 2.82
N ASP A 62 21.58 4.60 2.47
CA ASP A 62 21.86 4.16 1.09
C ASP A 62 20.84 3.12 0.60
N SER A 63 20.30 2.32 1.53
CA SER A 63 19.34 1.26 1.23
C SER A 63 17.89 1.76 1.19
N THR A 64 17.62 2.98 1.64
CA THR A 64 16.26 3.53 1.78
C THR A 64 15.47 3.47 0.47
N TRP A 65 16.10 3.77 -0.66
CA TRP A 65 15.43 3.67 -1.96
C TRP A 65 14.94 2.25 -2.24
N TRP A 66 15.76 1.24 -1.97
CA TRP A 66 15.41 -0.17 -2.18
C TRP A 66 14.33 -0.64 -1.20
N LEU A 67 14.43 -0.23 0.08
CA LEU A 67 13.43 -0.54 1.11
C LEU A 67 12.05 0.03 0.75
N LEU A 68 11.98 1.24 0.21
CA LEU A 68 10.71 1.87 -0.16
C LEU A 68 10.16 1.37 -1.50
N ASN A 69 10.99 1.14 -2.50
CA ASN A 69 10.53 0.92 -3.88
C ASN A 69 10.51 -0.55 -4.31
N VAL A 70 11.34 -1.41 -3.71
CA VAL A 70 11.38 -2.84 -4.04
C VAL A 70 10.71 -3.67 -2.96
N VAL A 71 11.02 -3.37 -1.69
CA VAL A 71 10.47 -4.13 -0.55
C VAL A 71 9.07 -3.66 -0.17
N HIS A 72 8.73 -2.40 -0.44
CA HIS A 72 7.51 -1.74 0.05
C HIS A 72 7.41 -1.81 1.59
N LEU A 73 8.54 -1.55 2.25
CA LEU A 73 8.67 -1.68 3.69
C LEU A 73 7.70 -0.75 4.44
N ASP A 74 7.50 0.47 3.96
CA ASP A 74 6.54 1.43 4.47
C ASP A 74 5.13 0.86 4.62
N LYS A 75 4.63 0.14 3.61
CA LYS A 75 3.32 -0.52 3.67
C LYS A 75 3.29 -1.61 4.75
N ALA A 76 4.34 -2.42 4.81
CA ALA A 76 4.44 -3.49 5.82
C ALA A 76 4.52 -2.94 7.25
N LEU A 77 5.16 -1.78 7.45
CA LEU A 77 5.23 -1.11 8.76
C LEU A 77 3.91 -0.44 9.14
N LEU A 78 3.19 0.15 8.17
CA LEU A 78 1.92 0.83 8.43
C LEU A 78 0.74 -0.11 8.62
N LEU A 79 0.71 -1.27 7.97
CA LEU A 79 -0.45 -2.15 8.02
C LEU A 79 -0.78 -2.67 9.43
N PRO A 80 0.19 -2.98 10.31
CA PRO A 80 -0.08 -3.26 11.73
C PRO A 80 -0.55 -2.04 12.53
N LEU A 81 -0.17 -0.82 12.12
CA LEU A 81 -0.58 0.44 12.76
C LEU A 81 -1.96 0.92 12.28
N ALA A 82 -2.47 0.41 11.15
CA ALA A 82 -3.82 0.67 10.68
C ALA A 82 -4.86 -0.07 11.56
N GLY A 83 -5.97 0.60 11.84
CA GLY A 83 -7.08 0.07 12.63
C GLY A 83 -8.37 -0.04 11.83
N PRO A 84 -9.51 -0.21 12.52
CA PRO A 84 -10.82 -0.40 11.89
C PRO A 84 -11.50 0.92 11.49
N GLU A 85 -10.83 2.07 11.63
CA GLU A 85 -11.42 3.37 11.37
C GLU A 85 -11.81 3.52 9.89
N GLU A 86 -12.99 4.08 9.61
CA GLU A 86 -13.43 4.33 8.25
C GLU A 86 -12.75 5.58 7.68
N LEU A 87 -12.04 5.41 6.56
CA LEU A 87 -11.44 6.52 5.84
C LEU A 87 -12.47 7.23 4.95
N THR A 88 -12.47 8.56 5.01
CA THR A 88 -13.23 9.41 4.10
C THR A 88 -12.76 9.24 2.64
N ILE A 89 -13.56 9.71 1.68
CA ILE A 89 -13.20 9.64 0.26
C ILE A 89 -11.86 10.34 0.02
N ASP A 90 -11.66 11.53 0.58
CA ASP A 90 -10.43 12.32 0.41
C ASP A 90 -9.19 11.66 1.05
N GLU A 91 -9.38 10.91 2.13
CA GLU A 91 -8.30 10.13 2.77
C GLU A 91 -7.91 8.90 1.95
N LYS A 92 -8.86 8.29 1.23
CA LYS A 92 -8.63 7.15 0.33
C LYS A 92 -7.88 7.56 -0.93
N VAL A 93 -8.08 8.78 -1.41
CA VAL A 93 -7.40 9.33 -2.59
C VAL A 93 -5.88 9.33 -2.38
N GLY A 94 -5.17 8.54 -3.19
CA GLY A 94 -3.71 8.38 -3.14
C GLY A 94 -3.18 7.39 -2.12
N LEU A 95 -4.03 6.83 -1.26
CA LEU A 95 -3.66 5.82 -0.31
C LEU A 95 -3.77 4.42 -0.94
N ASP A 96 -2.88 3.51 -0.55
CA ASP A 96 -2.93 2.12 -1.01
C ASP A 96 -4.28 1.46 -0.63
N PRO A 97 -4.94 0.76 -1.58
CA PRO A 97 -6.23 0.11 -1.35
C PRO A 97 -6.27 -0.85 -0.15
N ASP A 98 -5.16 -1.52 0.15
CA ASP A 98 -5.12 -2.51 1.23
C ASP A 98 -5.46 -1.90 2.59
N PHE A 99 -5.22 -0.60 2.79
CA PHE A 99 -5.54 0.08 4.05
C PHE A 99 -7.04 0.23 4.29
N TRP A 100 -7.84 0.47 3.24
CA TRP A 100 -9.29 0.67 3.36
C TRP A 100 -10.12 -0.52 2.91
N LEU A 101 -9.51 -1.53 2.26
CA LEU A 101 -10.13 -2.82 1.96
C LEU A 101 -10.09 -3.80 3.15
N ALA A 102 -9.26 -3.54 4.16
CA ALA A 102 -9.14 -4.39 5.35
C ALA A 102 -10.43 -4.45 6.21
N GLY A 103 -11.29 -3.43 6.09
CA GLY A 103 -12.60 -3.37 6.72
C GLY A 103 -12.58 -3.29 8.25
N PRO A 104 -13.76 -3.33 8.89
CA PRO A 104 -13.90 -3.13 10.35
C PRO A 104 -13.35 -4.28 11.19
N SER A 105 -13.04 -5.43 10.59
CA SER A 105 -12.39 -6.56 11.26
C SER A 105 -10.89 -6.33 11.50
N LYS A 106 -10.31 -5.27 10.93
CA LYS A 106 -8.89 -4.97 11.07
C LYS A 106 -8.58 -4.57 12.50
N VAL A 107 -7.73 -5.36 13.15
CA VAL A 107 -7.21 -5.07 14.50
C VAL A 107 -5.83 -4.45 14.37
N ARG A 108 -5.65 -3.31 15.04
CA ARG A 108 -4.35 -2.65 15.22
C ARG A 108 -3.45 -3.50 16.11
N GLU A 109 -2.13 -3.46 15.90
CA GLU A 109 -1.19 -4.25 16.68
C GLU A 109 -1.40 -4.03 18.19
N PRO A 110 -1.72 -5.08 18.97
CA PRO A 110 -2.04 -4.92 20.38
C PRO A 110 -0.81 -4.65 21.25
N ASP A 111 0.39 -5.11 20.86
CA ASP A 111 1.60 -4.92 21.65
C ASP A 111 2.20 -3.52 21.46
N ALA A 112 2.30 -2.77 22.56
CA ALA A 112 2.84 -1.41 22.56
C ALA A 112 4.31 -1.37 22.10
N LEU A 113 5.13 -2.37 22.46
CA LEU A 113 6.53 -2.42 22.05
C LEU A 113 6.66 -2.61 20.54
N VAL A 114 5.85 -3.48 19.92
CA VAL A 114 5.81 -3.61 18.46
C VAL A 114 5.37 -2.29 17.82
N ARG A 115 4.28 -1.66 18.30
CA ARG A 115 3.82 -0.37 17.76
C ARG A 115 4.91 0.70 17.81
N LEU A 116 5.57 0.86 18.97
CA LEU A 116 6.69 1.78 19.14
C LEU A 116 7.81 1.49 18.14
N THR A 117 8.24 0.23 18.03
CA THR A 117 9.34 -0.18 17.15
C THR A 117 9.03 0.09 15.67
N LEU A 118 7.78 -0.15 15.25
CA LEU A 118 7.34 0.15 13.88
C LEU A 118 7.32 1.66 13.62
N THR A 119 6.83 2.46 14.55
CA THR A 119 6.84 3.93 14.46
C THR A 119 8.26 4.48 14.40
N GLU A 120 9.19 3.96 15.20
CA GLU A 120 10.60 4.36 15.12
C GLU A 120 11.25 3.96 13.79
N ALA A 121 10.89 2.80 13.22
CA ALA A 121 11.35 2.41 11.89
C ALA A 121 10.85 3.37 10.80
N LEU A 122 9.61 3.84 10.90
CA LEU A 122 9.04 4.88 10.03
C LEU A 122 9.78 6.21 10.18
N LEU A 123 10.07 6.61 11.42
CA LEU A 123 10.81 7.83 11.72
C LEU A 123 12.21 7.80 11.11
N LEU A 124 12.91 6.66 11.17
CA LEU A 124 14.21 6.49 10.52
C LEU A 124 14.13 6.64 8.99
N LEU A 125 13.09 6.08 8.37
CA LEU A 125 12.85 6.24 6.92
C LEU A 125 12.61 7.71 6.56
N LEU A 126 11.83 8.44 7.35
CA LEU A 126 11.55 9.87 7.17
C LEU A 126 12.80 10.75 7.38
N ALA A 127 13.62 10.39 8.36
CA ALA A 127 14.88 11.07 8.66
C ALA A 127 15.99 10.79 7.63
N SER A 128 15.87 9.72 6.83
CA SER A 128 16.89 9.31 5.85
C SER A 128 17.15 10.34 4.75
N GLY A 129 16.20 11.23 4.46
CA GLY A 129 16.41 12.32 3.52
C GLY A 129 15.17 12.72 2.72
N ARG A 130 15.32 13.81 1.95
CA ARG A 130 14.23 14.45 1.20
C ARG A 130 13.47 13.49 0.26
N ARG A 131 14.18 12.67 -0.52
CA ARG A 131 13.55 11.72 -1.45
C ARG A 131 12.68 10.68 -0.76
N ALA A 132 13.09 10.25 0.44
CA ALA A 132 12.30 9.33 1.24
C ALA A 132 11.01 10.02 1.68
N ARG A 133 11.09 11.23 2.26
CA ARG A 133 9.90 12.01 2.64
C ARG A 133 8.95 12.25 1.48
N GLU A 134 9.46 12.65 0.32
CA GLU A 134 8.64 12.83 -0.90
C GLU A 134 7.87 11.54 -1.25
N THR A 135 8.55 10.39 -1.26
CA THR A 135 7.94 9.09 -1.53
C THR A 135 6.85 8.75 -0.50
N LEU A 136 7.11 8.99 0.78
CA LEU A 136 6.19 8.67 1.88
C LEU A 136 4.98 9.62 1.90
N ARG A 137 5.15 10.90 1.53
CA ARG A 137 4.04 11.87 1.32
C ARG A 137 3.17 11.47 0.14
N GLU A 138 3.77 11.09 -0.97
CA GLU A 138 3.05 10.62 -2.18
C GLU A 138 2.17 9.40 -1.88
N ARG A 139 2.62 8.51 -0.98
CA ARG A 139 1.87 7.33 -0.54
C ARG A 139 0.87 7.62 0.59
N ARG A 140 0.63 8.89 0.92
CA ARG A 140 -0.40 9.36 1.87
C ARG A 140 -0.27 8.74 3.28
N MET A 141 0.94 8.41 3.70
CA MET A 141 1.18 7.72 4.99
C MET A 141 0.73 8.52 6.21
N PHE A 142 0.70 9.85 6.09
CA PHE A 142 0.17 10.76 7.10
C PHE A 142 -1.23 10.35 7.59
N VAL A 143 -2.09 9.86 6.70
CA VAL A 143 -3.46 9.45 7.04
C VAL A 143 -3.44 8.34 8.10
N ILE A 144 -2.65 7.30 7.88
CA ILE A 144 -2.59 6.15 8.79
C ILE A 144 -1.95 6.52 10.13
N ILE A 145 -0.86 7.30 10.10
CA ILE A 145 -0.17 7.72 11.32
C ILE A 145 -1.08 8.62 12.17
N LYS A 146 -1.80 9.56 11.54
CA LYS A 146 -2.77 10.42 12.23
C LYS A 146 -3.89 9.60 12.87
N MET A 147 -4.48 8.64 12.15
CA MET A 147 -5.54 7.79 12.71
C MET A 147 -5.04 6.94 13.88
N ALA A 148 -3.82 6.41 13.78
CA ALA A 148 -3.20 5.66 14.86
C ALA A 148 -2.95 6.53 16.11
N ASP A 149 -2.43 7.75 15.94
CA ASP A 149 -2.14 8.69 17.02
C ASP A 149 -3.41 9.12 17.77
N MET A 150 -4.52 9.35 17.05
CA MET A 150 -5.80 9.77 17.66
C MET A 150 -6.37 8.79 18.69
N VAL A 151 -5.97 7.52 18.64
CA VAL A 151 -6.44 6.46 19.54
C VAL A 151 -5.32 5.82 20.37
N GLU A 152 -4.09 6.31 20.24
CA GLU A 152 -2.96 5.78 20.99
C GLU A 152 -2.96 6.33 22.42
N GLU A 153 -2.89 5.42 23.39
CA GLU A 153 -2.91 5.77 24.82
C GLU A 153 -1.50 5.93 25.38
N ASN A 154 -0.49 5.35 24.73
CA ASN A 154 0.89 5.45 25.18
C ASN A 154 1.55 6.75 24.68
N GLU A 155 1.89 7.64 25.61
CA GLU A 155 2.50 8.94 25.34
C GLU A 155 3.81 8.85 24.54
N GLU A 156 4.66 7.85 24.80
CA GLU A 156 5.93 7.67 24.08
C GLU A 156 5.68 7.33 22.61
N ILE A 157 4.68 6.50 22.34
CA ILE A 157 4.30 6.13 20.97
C ILE A 157 3.69 7.34 20.26
N SER A 158 2.79 8.06 20.92
CA SER A 158 2.17 9.27 20.37
C SER A 158 3.21 10.35 20.06
N GLU A 159 4.20 10.56 20.92
CA GLU A 159 5.31 11.48 20.65
C GLU A 159 6.05 11.10 19.36
N ARG A 160 6.42 9.82 19.21
CA ARG A 160 7.10 9.32 18.00
C ARG A 160 6.22 9.43 16.75
N MET A 161 4.90 9.21 16.86
CA MET A 161 3.96 9.40 15.75
C MET A 161 3.86 10.89 15.36
N ASN A 162 3.82 11.80 16.34
CA ASN A 162 3.82 13.23 16.10
C ASN A 162 5.11 13.66 15.38
N GLU A 163 6.28 13.17 15.81
CA GLU A 163 7.54 13.42 15.11
C GLU A 163 7.48 12.98 13.63
N CYS A 164 6.91 11.80 13.35
CA CYS A 164 6.70 11.35 11.97
C CYS A 164 5.83 12.34 11.18
N VAL A 165 4.74 12.81 11.78
CA VAL A 165 3.86 13.83 11.19
C VAL A 165 4.62 15.13 10.92
N GLN A 166 5.47 15.58 11.85
CA GLN A 166 6.29 16.78 11.65
C GLN A 166 7.23 16.63 10.45
N TYR A 167 7.89 15.48 10.30
CA TYR A 167 8.72 15.22 9.12
C TYR A 167 7.93 15.22 7.82
N LEU A 168 6.69 14.73 7.84
CA LEU A 168 5.83 14.70 6.64
C LEU A 168 5.33 16.09 6.26
N ARG A 169 4.97 16.92 7.24
CA ARG A 169 4.37 18.26 7.01
C ARG A 169 5.39 19.37 6.78
N ARG A 170 6.63 19.21 7.25
CA ARG A 170 7.67 20.21 7.04
C ARG A 170 8.05 20.30 5.57
N ASP A 171 8.04 21.53 5.05
CA ASP A 171 8.63 21.86 3.77
C ASP A 171 10.15 21.82 3.85
N GLU A 172 10.78 21.62 2.69
CA GLU A 172 12.23 21.60 2.58
C GLU A 172 12.78 23.04 2.54
N ASP A 173 14.02 23.21 3.04
CA ASP A 173 14.65 24.53 3.11
C ASP A 173 14.67 25.23 1.74
N GLY A 174 14.09 26.44 1.69
CA GLY A 174 14.02 27.26 0.49
C GLY A 174 12.82 27.01 -0.42
N GLU A 175 11.86 26.16 0.00
CA GLU A 175 10.58 26.00 -0.70
C GLU A 175 9.47 26.88 -0.10
N GLU A 176 8.43 27.15 -0.89
CA GLU A 176 7.23 27.88 -0.44
C GLU A 176 6.44 27.02 0.56
N GLU A 177 5.82 27.67 1.55
CA GLU A 177 4.97 27.00 2.54
C GLU A 177 3.82 26.22 1.85
N GLY A 178 3.66 24.95 2.22
CA GLY A 178 2.65 24.05 1.66
C GLY A 178 2.99 23.50 0.26
N SER A 179 4.18 23.78 -0.27
CA SER A 179 4.61 23.27 -1.57
C SER A 179 4.78 21.74 -1.59
N SER A 180 5.16 21.14 -0.46
CA SER A 180 5.32 19.68 -0.34
C SER A 180 4.01 18.93 -0.52
N ASP A 181 2.94 19.40 0.13
CA ASP A 181 1.60 18.80 0.04
C ASP A 181 1.00 18.96 -1.35
N ARG A 182 1.16 20.15 -1.95
CA ARG A 182 0.73 20.43 -3.32
C ARG A 182 1.40 19.48 -4.31
N ARG A 183 2.71 19.30 -4.20
CA ARG A 183 3.50 18.43 -5.09
C ARG A 183 3.10 16.96 -4.96
N ALA A 184 2.81 16.49 -3.75
CA ALA A 184 2.31 15.13 -3.54
C ALA A 184 0.96 14.91 -4.23
N TYR A 185 0.04 15.88 -4.11
CA TYR A 185 -1.27 15.83 -4.78
C TYR A 185 -1.15 15.88 -6.32
N GLU A 186 -0.30 16.76 -6.84
CA GLU A 186 -0.02 16.86 -8.28
C GLU A 186 0.52 15.55 -8.86
N ARG A 187 1.46 14.89 -8.17
CA ARG A 187 2.00 13.59 -8.61
C ARG A 187 0.93 12.49 -8.63
N TYR A 188 0.07 12.45 -7.62
CA TYR A 188 -1.06 11.53 -7.62
C TYR A 188 -2.01 11.79 -8.80
N ALA A 189 -2.40 13.05 -9.01
CA ALA A 189 -3.27 13.45 -10.11
C ALA A 189 -2.65 13.10 -11.47
N ARG A 190 -1.35 13.30 -11.63
CA ARG A 190 -0.62 12.89 -12.83
C ARG A 190 -0.65 11.37 -13.04
N GLY A 191 -0.40 10.58 -11.99
CA GLY A 191 -0.45 9.12 -12.08
C GLY A 191 -1.85 8.56 -12.36
N MET A 192 -2.92 9.28 -12.01
CA MET A 192 -4.30 8.99 -12.42
C MET A 192 -4.50 9.23 -13.92
N ILE A 193 -4.03 10.36 -14.44
CA ILE A 193 -4.12 10.71 -15.87
C ILE A 193 -3.34 9.71 -16.72
N GLU A 194 -2.13 9.33 -16.31
CA GLU A 194 -1.31 8.36 -17.05
C GLU A 194 -1.98 6.97 -17.09
N ARG A 195 -2.56 6.50 -15.97
CA ARG A 195 -3.31 5.23 -15.93
C ARG A 195 -4.57 5.25 -16.78
N ASN A 196 -5.37 6.32 -16.69
CA ASN A 196 -6.56 6.48 -17.51
C ASN A 196 -6.17 6.60 -19.00
N GLY A 197 -5.11 7.34 -19.34
CA GLY A 197 -4.59 7.43 -20.71
C GLY A 197 -4.14 6.09 -21.29
N MET A 198 -3.61 5.19 -20.46
CA MET A 198 -3.31 3.80 -20.84
C MET A 198 -4.60 2.99 -21.10
N GLU A 199 -5.63 3.18 -20.27
CA GLU A 199 -6.93 2.49 -20.37
C GLU A 199 -7.71 2.88 -21.65
N TRP A 200 -7.64 4.16 -22.06
CA TRP A 200 -8.21 4.63 -23.33
C TRP A 200 -7.35 4.26 -24.57
N GLY A 201 -6.11 3.78 -24.38
CA GLY A 201 -5.25 3.27 -25.45
C GLY A 201 -5.52 1.81 -25.85
N GLU A 202 -6.17 1.03 -24.98
CA GLU A 202 -6.55 -0.38 -25.22
C GLU A 202 -8.04 -0.59 -25.49
N GLY A 203 -8.85 0.48 -25.49
CA GLY A 203 -10.25 0.45 -25.89
C GLY A 203 -10.42 0.46 -27.41
N LYS A 204 -10.91 -0.65 -27.98
CA LYS A 204 -11.35 -0.73 -29.38
C LYS A 204 -12.16 0.50 -29.77
N ALA A 205 -11.75 1.15 -30.87
CA ALA A 205 -12.54 2.15 -31.57
C ALA A 205 -13.94 1.59 -31.85
N LEU A 206 -14.94 2.10 -31.13
CA LEU A 206 -16.33 2.01 -31.56
C LEU A 206 -16.48 3.03 -32.69
N SER A 207 -16.78 2.49 -33.87
CA SER A 207 -17.02 3.23 -35.10
C SER A 207 -18.08 4.29 -34.90
N ALA A 208 -17.81 5.46 -35.50
CA ALA A 208 -18.79 6.50 -35.76
C ALA A 208 -19.98 5.97 -36.59
N GLU A 209 -21.07 6.75 -36.58
CA GLU A 209 -22.40 6.54 -37.17
C GLU A 209 -23.37 5.95 -36.12
N GLU A 210 -24.41 6.64 -35.64
CA GLU A 210 -25.45 7.34 -36.40
C GLU A 210 -25.90 8.68 -35.77
N GLU A 211 -26.27 9.61 -36.66
CA GLU A 211 -26.72 10.98 -36.40
C GLU A 211 -28.13 11.11 -35.78
N ASN A 212 -28.32 12.25 -35.10
CA ASN A 212 -29.52 13.08 -35.02
C ASN A 212 -30.80 12.55 -34.35
N THR A 213 -31.21 13.23 -33.27
CA THR A 213 -32.29 14.23 -33.35
C THR A 213 -32.18 15.22 -32.19
N VAL A 214 -32.09 16.50 -32.54
CA VAL A 214 -32.31 17.64 -31.65
C VAL A 214 -33.81 17.86 -31.51
N GLU A 215 -34.33 17.90 -30.28
CA GLU A 215 -35.54 18.66 -29.98
C GLU A 215 -35.48 19.31 -28.59
N ASN A 216 -35.81 20.60 -28.58
CA ASN A 216 -35.87 21.53 -27.45
C ASN A 216 -36.86 21.09 -26.36
N GLY A 217 -36.58 21.48 -25.11
CA GLY A 217 -37.63 21.98 -24.22
C GLY A 217 -37.48 21.70 -22.72
N ARG A 218 -37.56 22.82 -21.98
CA ARG A 218 -37.96 23.00 -20.57
C ARG A 218 -36.92 22.85 -19.45
N GLU A 219 -36.50 24.02 -18.97
CA GLU A 219 -36.36 24.35 -17.55
C GLU A 219 -37.55 23.80 -16.74
N GLU A 220 -37.27 23.06 -15.67
CA GLU A 220 -38.19 22.93 -14.54
C GLU A 220 -37.43 23.14 -13.23
N ASP A 221 -38.01 24.05 -12.45
CA ASP A 221 -37.53 24.67 -11.23
C ASP A 221 -37.43 23.68 -10.05
N TYR A 222 -36.44 23.92 -9.19
CA TYR A 222 -36.32 23.28 -7.88
C TYR A 222 -37.29 23.94 -6.89
N ASP A 223 -38.51 23.42 -6.81
CA ASP A 223 -39.43 23.72 -5.71
C ASP A 223 -39.23 22.74 -4.54
N ASN A 224 -38.64 23.26 -3.47
CA ASN A 224 -39.16 23.23 -2.10
C ASN A 224 -39.84 21.92 -1.63
N ILE A 225 -39.15 21.16 -0.76
CA ILE A 225 -39.79 20.22 0.18
C ILE A 225 -39.25 20.51 1.57
N ASP A 226 -40.21 20.87 2.44
CA ASP A 226 -40.11 21.02 3.91
C ASP A 226 -39.54 19.78 4.63
#